data_AF-A0A9P9CL41-F1
#
_entry.id   AF-A0A9P9CL41-F1
#
_cell.length_a   1.000
_cell.length_b   1.000
_cell.length_c   1.000
_cell.angle_alpha   90.00
_cell.angle_beta   90.00
_cell.angle_gamma   90.00
#
_symmetry.space_group_name_H-M   'P 1'
#
loop_
_entity.id
_entity.type
_entity.pdbx_description
1 polymer ?
#
loop_
_entity_poly.entity_id
_entity_poly.type
_entity_poly.pdbx_seq_one_letter_code
_entity_poly.pdbx_strand_id
1 'polypeptide(L)'
;MTKAERRELQERQRAAKTANQPNIKGPKPPHLVQPSQQQSPSSKQSQGMTHGPTPERGTRIFEHFGQPRHAGTLRSHVNNEADIHPAILKLGLQFAEFKLTGANARALATLEGLKTVIQDYSTPQDAVLNRDLIRHLTPQITYIVSARGMSVSMGNAIRQIKLHISNIPHDMPEQDNNLCSEIDNYIAEKIITADQVISSSAISKIQDGDVILTYARSSVVEKMLLQAHAERRVFSVIIVDSRPMLEGKKLLKVLSSAGISCTYCLLSALGTVLSQVSKVFVGAHSLHANGAVSSRAGTGAVATLAKAHGIPFLILCETYKYTPAAWLTQLSPLYDLTPPSSITAVVTEVGIIPPNSLAWIPLSQAQQ
;
A
#
# COMPACT_ATOMS: atom_id res chain seq x y z
N MET A 1 20.48 49.31 19.32
CA MET A 1 21.47 48.57 18.53
C MET A 1 21.15 48.78 17.06
N THR A 2 22.00 49.51 16.34
CA THR A 2 21.79 49.86 14.93
C THR A 2 22.05 48.65 14.02
N LYS A 3 21.59 48.72 12.77
CA LYS A 3 21.77 47.66 11.76
C LYS A 3 23.26 47.36 11.47
N ALA A 4 24.14 48.34 11.70
CA ALA A 4 25.59 48.21 11.56
C ALA A 4 26.21 47.39 12.71
N GLU A 5 25.84 47.68 13.95
CA GLU A 5 26.35 46.98 15.14
C GLU A 5 25.99 45.48 15.17
N ARG A 6 24.79 45.12 14.67
CA ARG A 6 24.37 43.72 14.53
C ARG A 6 25.20 42.94 13.50
N ARG A 7 25.71 43.62 12.47
CA ARG A 7 26.50 43.01 11.40
C ARG A 7 27.93 42.73 11.86
N GLU A 8 28.54 43.66 12.61
CA GLU A 8 29.86 43.46 13.22
C GLU A 8 29.86 42.33 14.27
N LEU A 9 28.80 42.22 15.07
CA LEU A 9 28.67 41.12 16.04
C LEU A 9 28.58 39.75 15.34
N GLN A 10 27.87 39.69 14.20
CA GLN A 10 27.70 38.47 13.42
C GLN A 10 28.97 38.07 12.66
N GLU A 11 29.76 39.05 12.21
CA GLU A 11 31.07 38.82 11.57
C GLU A 11 32.13 38.37 12.58
N ARG A 12 32.16 38.95 13.80
CA ARG A 12 33.03 38.48 14.90
C ARG A 12 32.71 37.04 15.33
N GLN A 13 31.42 36.66 15.39
CA GLN A 13 31.01 35.30 15.73
C GLN A 13 31.33 34.28 14.62
N ARG A 14 31.33 34.70 13.34
CA ARG A 14 31.78 33.85 12.23
C ARG A 14 33.29 33.64 12.24
N ALA A 15 34.08 34.69 12.49
CA ALA A 15 35.54 34.59 12.57
C ALA A 15 36.01 33.65 13.71
N ALA A 16 35.32 33.66 14.86
CA ALA A 16 35.64 32.77 15.98
C ALA A 16 35.34 31.28 15.72
N LYS A 17 34.38 30.95 14.83
CA LYS A 17 34.06 29.56 14.46
C LYS A 17 35.02 28.96 13.45
N THR A 18 35.61 29.78 12.58
CA THR A 18 36.58 29.33 11.57
C THR A 18 37.96 29.02 12.17
N ALA A 19 38.28 29.56 13.34
CA ALA A 19 39.56 29.33 14.02
C ALA A 19 39.66 27.98 14.75
N ASN A 20 38.56 27.21 14.87
CA ASN A 20 38.48 26.07 15.79
C ASN A 20 38.10 24.72 15.13
N GLN A 21 38.49 24.47 13.88
CA GLN A 21 38.44 23.13 13.30
C GLN A 21 39.85 22.60 12.93
N PRO A 22 40.24 21.40 13.43
CA PRO A 22 41.53 20.79 13.12
C PRO A 22 41.56 20.23 11.69
N ASN A 23 42.68 20.50 11.03
CA ASN A 23 42.95 20.25 9.63
C ASN A 23 43.60 18.86 9.45
N ILE A 24 42.97 17.92 8.73
CA ILE A 24 43.68 16.72 8.22
C ILE A 24 43.19 16.38 6.81
N LYS A 25 44.04 16.63 5.79
CA LYS A 25 44.65 15.60 4.92
C LYS A 25 45.36 16.21 3.70
N GLY A 26 46.58 15.75 3.45
CA GLY A 26 47.33 15.82 2.17
C GLY A 26 48.39 14.68 2.11
N PRO A 27 48.83 14.18 0.93
CA PRO A 27 48.95 12.73 0.70
C PRO A 27 50.35 12.14 0.36
N LYS A 28 50.40 10.78 0.35
CA LYS A 28 51.37 9.78 -0.25
C LYS A 28 52.58 9.34 0.61
N PRO A 29 53.28 8.19 0.36
CA PRO A 29 53.19 7.14 -0.70
C PRO A 29 53.15 5.67 -0.15
N PRO A 30 53.23 4.59 -0.97
CA PRO A 30 52.84 3.24 -0.57
C PRO A 30 54.01 2.38 -0.03
N HIS A 31 53.74 1.48 0.92
CA HIS A 31 54.66 0.39 1.26
C HIS A 31 53.93 -0.92 1.56
N LEU A 32 54.52 -1.98 1.01
CA LEU A 32 54.12 -3.39 1.08
C LEU A 32 54.06 -3.91 2.53
N VAL A 33 53.11 -4.82 2.79
CA VAL A 33 53.08 -5.64 4.01
C VAL A 33 53.18 -7.12 3.64
N GLN A 34 54.24 -7.77 4.14
CA GLN A 34 54.46 -9.22 4.16
C GLN A 34 53.63 -9.89 5.28
N PRO A 35 53.40 -11.22 5.21
CA PRO A 35 52.45 -11.91 6.08
C PRO A 35 53.08 -12.44 7.37
N SER A 36 52.36 -12.36 8.50
CA SER A 36 52.73 -13.05 9.74
C SER A 36 51.52 -13.68 10.45
N GLN A 37 51.49 -15.01 10.30
CA GLN A 37 51.13 -16.11 11.21
C GLN A 37 50.15 -15.92 12.40
N GLN A 38 49.19 -16.85 12.38
CA GLN A 38 48.33 -17.42 13.43
C GLN A 38 48.77 -17.26 14.90
N GLN A 39 47.78 -16.98 15.77
CA GLN A 39 47.53 -17.74 17.01
C GLN A 39 46.10 -17.45 17.54
N SER A 40 45.35 -18.53 17.79
CA SER A 40 44.02 -18.55 18.43
C SER A 40 44.13 -18.61 19.96
N PRO A 41 43.10 -18.14 20.71
CA PRO A 41 42.46 -19.08 21.65
C PRO A 41 40.93 -18.94 21.85
N SER A 42 40.28 -20.11 21.88
CA SER A 42 39.16 -20.60 22.71
C SER A 42 37.92 -19.73 23.08
N SER A 43 36.81 -20.10 22.44
CA SER A 43 35.45 -20.36 22.96
C SER A 43 34.94 -19.71 24.26
N LYS A 44 33.95 -18.81 24.11
CA LYS A 44 32.75 -18.75 24.97
C LYS A 44 31.51 -18.65 24.09
N GLN A 45 30.62 -19.62 24.21
CA GLN A 45 29.33 -19.68 23.52
C GLN A 45 28.40 -18.60 24.09
N SER A 46 28.05 -17.62 23.25
CA SER A 46 26.82 -16.84 23.41
C SER A 46 25.89 -17.26 22.27
N GLN A 47 24.75 -17.87 22.63
CA GLN A 47 23.66 -18.16 21.68
C GLN A 47 23.02 -16.83 21.27
N GLY A 48 23.60 -16.19 20.25
CA GLY A 48 22.95 -15.16 19.48
C GLY A 48 22.08 -15.80 18.41
N MET A 49 20.82 -15.37 18.31
CA MET A 49 19.93 -15.73 17.21
C MET A 49 20.67 -15.47 15.88
N THR A 50 20.98 -16.54 15.16
CA THR A 50 21.65 -16.46 13.86
C THR A 50 20.69 -15.84 12.86
N HIS A 51 20.89 -14.57 12.53
CA HIS A 51 20.43 -14.06 11.23
C HIS A 51 21.11 -14.92 10.17
N GLY A 52 20.32 -15.73 9.45
CA GLY A 52 20.81 -16.47 8.29
C GLY A 52 21.47 -15.51 7.29
N PRO A 53 22.41 -16.01 6.45
CA PRO A 53 23.14 -15.16 5.52
C PRO A 53 22.14 -14.38 4.66
N THR A 54 22.28 -13.05 4.64
CA THR A 54 21.59 -12.21 3.65
C THR A 54 21.89 -12.78 2.27
N PRO A 55 20.87 -13.13 1.47
CA PRO A 55 21.11 -13.71 0.15
C PRO A 55 21.91 -12.70 -0.67
N GLU A 56 23.06 -13.13 -1.20
CA GLU A 56 23.85 -12.34 -2.15
C GLU A 56 22.90 -11.91 -3.28
N ARG A 57 22.80 -10.59 -3.52
CA ARG A 57 22.01 -10.09 -4.65
C ARG A 57 22.75 -10.48 -5.93
N GLY A 58 22.29 -11.53 -6.60
CA GLY A 58 22.77 -11.87 -7.93
C GLY A 58 22.32 -10.85 -8.98
N THR A 59 22.67 -11.11 -10.24
CA THR A 59 22.46 -10.17 -11.36
C THR A 59 21.02 -10.12 -11.85
N ARG A 60 20.13 -11.00 -11.37
CA ARG A 60 18.74 -11.08 -11.83
C ARG A 60 17.90 -10.06 -11.06
N ILE A 61 17.27 -9.14 -11.78
CA ILE A 61 16.49 -8.03 -11.21
C ILE A 61 15.31 -8.46 -10.31
N PHE A 62 14.83 -9.71 -10.41
CA PHE A 62 13.73 -10.27 -9.60
C PHE A 62 14.17 -11.31 -8.57
N GLU A 63 15.46 -11.51 -8.35
CA GLU A 63 15.97 -12.54 -7.42
C GLU A 63 15.48 -12.37 -5.98
N HIS A 64 15.18 -11.12 -5.61
CA HIS A 64 14.63 -10.75 -4.31
C HIS A 64 13.19 -11.23 -4.04
N PHE A 65 12.45 -11.70 -5.06
CA PHE A 65 11.05 -12.13 -4.88
C PHE A 65 10.88 -13.53 -4.27
N GLY A 66 11.96 -14.32 -4.16
CA GLY A 66 11.88 -15.71 -3.71
C GLY A 66 11.07 -16.59 -4.66
N GLN A 67 10.79 -17.84 -4.25
CA GLN A 67 10.01 -18.78 -5.06
C GLN A 67 8.50 -18.54 -4.95
N PRO A 68 7.70 -18.85 -6.00
CA PRO A 68 6.24 -18.79 -5.94
C PRO A 68 5.71 -19.66 -4.80
N ARG A 69 4.89 -19.09 -3.92
CA ARG A 69 4.24 -19.83 -2.83
C ARG A 69 2.93 -20.40 -3.35
N HIS A 70 2.83 -21.73 -3.42
CA HIS A 70 1.60 -22.40 -3.82
C HIS A 70 0.74 -22.73 -2.60
N ALA A 71 -0.58 -22.88 -2.81
CA ALA A 71 -1.53 -23.20 -1.74
C ALA A 71 -1.14 -24.48 -0.96
N GLY A 72 -0.57 -25.47 -1.66
CA GLY A 72 -0.05 -26.70 -1.04
C GLY A 72 1.15 -26.48 -0.11
N THR A 73 1.86 -25.37 -0.24
CA THR A 73 3.04 -25.00 0.58
C THR A 73 2.68 -24.14 1.79
N LEU A 74 1.43 -23.67 1.94
CA LEU A 74 1.02 -22.93 3.14
C LEU A 74 1.12 -23.77 4.41
N ARG A 75 0.83 -25.08 4.31
CA ARG A 75 0.81 -26.01 5.44
C ARG A 75 2.18 -26.26 6.05
N SER A 76 3.25 -26.18 5.26
CA SER A 76 4.62 -26.46 5.72
C SER A 76 5.30 -25.31 6.46
N HIS A 77 4.69 -24.11 6.49
CA HIS A 77 5.31 -22.91 7.06
C HIS A 77 4.78 -22.52 8.45
N VAL A 78 3.92 -23.35 9.05
CA VAL A 78 3.42 -23.14 10.41
C VAL A 78 3.95 -24.27 11.28
N ASN A 79 4.81 -23.94 12.25
CA ASN A 79 5.37 -24.93 13.18
C ASN A 79 4.30 -25.54 14.12
N ASN A 80 3.12 -24.92 14.21
CA ASN A 80 1.93 -25.40 14.93
C ASN A 80 0.65 -24.89 14.23
N GLU A 81 0.04 -25.69 13.33
CA GLU A 81 -1.28 -25.34 12.74
C GLU A 81 -2.37 -25.18 13.82
N ALA A 82 -2.20 -25.82 14.98
CA ALA A 82 -3.12 -25.75 16.12
C ALA A 82 -3.30 -24.32 16.68
N ASP A 83 -2.32 -23.44 16.49
CA ASP A 83 -2.34 -22.08 17.03
C ASP A 83 -3.00 -21.07 16.06
N ILE A 84 -3.38 -21.48 14.84
CA ILE A 84 -3.98 -20.60 13.83
C ILE A 84 -5.51 -20.75 13.83
N HIS A 85 -6.20 -19.62 13.91
CA HIS A 85 -7.66 -19.60 13.98
C HIS A 85 -8.28 -20.14 12.67
N PRO A 86 -9.35 -20.97 12.71
CA PRO A 86 -9.97 -21.54 11.50
C PRO A 86 -10.41 -20.49 10.47
N ALA A 87 -10.90 -19.33 10.93
CA ALA A 87 -11.24 -18.21 10.04
C ALA A 87 -10.02 -17.70 9.25
N ILE A 88 -8.86 -17.67 9.90
CA ILE A 88 -7.59 -17.22 9.33
C ILE A 88 -7.02 -18.27 8.36
N LEU A 89 -7.16 -19.56 8.67
CA LEU A 89 -6.82 -20.65 7.76
C LEU A 89 -7.59 -20.54 6.43
N LYS A 90 -8.91 -20.35 6.52
CA LYS A 90 -9.79 -20.15 5.35
C LYS A 90 -9.39 -18.91 4.55
N LEU A 91 -9.11 -17.80 5.24
CA LEU A 91 -8.69 -16.55 4.60
C LEU A 91 -7.36 -16.71 3.85
N GLY A 92 -6.38 -17.37 4.47
CA GLY A 92 -5.08 -17.66 3.84
C GLY A 92 -5.23 -18.44 2.53
N LEU A 93 -6.10 -19.45 2.51
CA LEU A 93 -6.40 -20.21 1.28
C LEU A 93 -7.02 -19.31 0.20
N GLN A 94 -8.00 -18.47 0.55
CA GLN A 94 -8.62 -17.54 -0.40
C GLN A 94 -7.61 -16.53 -0.97
N PHE A 95 -6.61 -16.14 -0.19
CA PHE A 95 -5.53 -15.26 -0.63
C PHE A 95 -4.54 -15.96 -1.55
N ALA A 96 -4.12 -17.17 -1.20
CA ALA A 96 -3.18 -17.99 -1.98
C ALA A 96 -3.77 -18.38 -3.35
N GLU A 97 -5.06 -18.66 -3.41
CA GLU A 97 -5.77 -19.01 -4.65
C GLU A 97 -6.24 -17.79 -5.47
N PHE A 98 -5.91 -16.56 -5.04
CA PHE A 98 -6.35 -15.33 -5.70
C PHE A 98 -7.89 -15.24 -5.88
N LYS A 99 -8.65 -15.82 -4.94
CA LYS A 99 -10.12 -15.61 -4.87
C LYS A 99 -10.43 -14.19 -4.39
N LEU A 100 -9.62 -13.68 -3.45
CA LEU A 100 -9.67 -12.30 -2.96
C LEU A 100 -8.43 -11.53 -3.44
N THR A 101 -8.62 -10.57 -4.35
CA THR A 101 -7.50 -9.87 -5.03
C THR A 101 -7.42 -8.38 -4.78
N GLY A 102 -8.57 -7.69 -4.73
CA GLY A 102 -8.63 -6.24 -4.58
C GLY A 102 -8.08 -5.74 -3.24
N ALA A 103 -7.47 -4.56 -3.23
CA ALA A 103 -6.86 -3.99 -2.02
C ALA A 103 -7.88 -3.79 -0.88
N ASN A 104 -9.09 -3.31 -1.18
CA ASN A 104 -10.18 -3.18 -0.20
C ASN A 104 -10.69 -4.54 0.24
N ALA A 105 -11.01 -5.44 -0.71
CA ALA A 105 -11.52 -6.77 -0.39
C ALA A 105 -10.57 -7.56 0.53
N ARG A 106 -9.25 -7.44 0.30
CA ARG A 106 -8.24 -8.05 1.16
C ARG A 106 -8.15 -7.39 2.53
N ALA A 107 -8.22 -6.05 2.62
CA ALA A 107 -8.20 -5.35 3.89
C ALA A 107 -9.45 -5.67 4.73
N LEU A 108 -10.64 -5.59 4.14
CA LEU A 108 -11.91 -5.96 4.77
C LEU A 108 -11.89 -7.39 5.30
N ALA A 109 -11.55 -8.36 4.44
CA ALA A 109 -11.50 -9.77 4.87
C ALA A 109 -10.45 -10.02 5.96
N THR A 110 -9.35 -9.25 5.98
CA THR A 110 -8.35 -9.31 7.06
C THR A 110 -8.92 -8.75 8.35
N LEU A 111 -9.59 -7.58 8.30
CA LEU A 111 -10.21 -6.96 9.47
C LEU A 111 -11.31 -7.84 10.05
N GLU A 112 -12.19 -8.38 9.21
CA GLU A 112 -13.24 -9.33 9.61
C GLU A 112 -12.65 -10.61 10.21
N GLY A 113 -11.62 -11.18 9.57
CA GLY A 113 -10.94 -12.37 10.07
C GLY A 113 -10.30 -12.14 11.44
N LEU A 114 -9.61 -11.01 11.63
CA LEU A 114 -9.03 -10.63 12.91
C LEU A 114 -10.11 -10.33 13.96
N LYS A 115 -11.23 -9.72 13.57
CA LYS A 115 -12.37 -9.49 14.46
C LYS A 115 -12.91 -10.82 14.99
N THR A 116 -13.08 -11.83 14.15
CA THR A 116 -13.48 -13.17 14.59
C THR A 116 -12.47 -13.76 15.58
N VAL A 117 -11.17 -13.63 15.33
CA VAL A 117 -10.14 -14.10 16.28
C VAL A 117 -10.26 -13.38 17.64
N ILE A 118 -10.50 -12.07 17.63
CA ILE A 118 -10.65 -11.27 18.85
C ILE A 118 -11.92 -11.67 19.61
N GLN A 119 -13.01 -11.98 18.90
CA GLN A 119 -14.27 -12.43 19.51
C GLN A 119 -14.14 -13.80 20.20
N ASP A 120 -13.32 -14.69 19.63
CA ASP A 120 -13.10 -16.05 20.16
C ASP A 120 -11.91 -16.12 21.14
N TYR A 121 -11.23 -15.00 21.39
CA TYR A 121 -10.09 -14.91 22.31
C TYR A 121 -10.56 -14.82 23.77
N SER A 122 -9.73 -15.32 24.68
CA SER A 122 -9.92 -15.17 26.12
C SER A 122 -8.58 -14.97 26.80
N THR A 123 -8.48 -13.96 27.67
CA THR A 123 -7.22 -13.62 28.34
C THR A 123 -6.84 -14.69 29.37
N PRO A 124 -5.62 -15.27 29.30
CA PRO A 124 -5.13 -16.18 30.34
C PRO A 124 -5.04 -15.49 31.71
N GLN A 125 -5.27 -16.23 32.80
CA GLN A 125 -5.32 -15.69 34.17
C GLN A 125 -4.05 -14.93 34.59
N ASP A 126 -2.89 -15.29 34.05
CA ASP A 126 -1.58 -14.67 34.38
C ASP A 126 -1.13 -13.60 33.37
N ALA A 127 -2.01 -13.19 32.44
CA ALA A 127 -1.66 -12.33 31.32
C ALA A 127 -2.44 -11.03 31.31
N VAL A 128 -1.77 -9.96 30.82
CA VAL A 128 -2.41 -8.67 30.54
C VAL A 128 -2.93 -8.69 29.11
N LEU A 129 -4.21 -8.33 28.93
CA LEU A 129 -4.94 -8.36 27.66
C LEU A 129 -4.14 -7.74 26.50
N ASN A 130 -3.67 -6.51 26.65
CA ASN A 130 -3.01 -5.79 25.55
C ASN A 130 -1.75 -6.50 25.02
N ARG A 131 -0.90 -7.01 25.90
CA ARG A 131 0.34 -7.70 25.55
C ARG A 131 0.07 -9.07 24.95
N ASP A 132 -0.84 -9.82 25.57
CA ASP A 132 -1.10 -11.19 25.15
C ASP A 132 -1.93 -11.26 23.86
N LEU A 133 -2.90 -10.36 23.68
CA LEU A 133 -3.65 -10.26 22.44
C LEU A 133 -2.75 -9.94 21.24
N ILE A 134 -1.78 -9.02 21.37
CA ILE A 134 -0.81 -8.75 20.30
C ILE A 134 0.04 -9.99 19.99
N ARG A 135 0.43 -10.74 21.02
CA ARG A 135 1.17 -12.00 20.87
C ARG A 135 0.31 -13.04 20.14
N HIS A 136 -0.97 -13.16 20.49
CA HIS A 136 -1.92 -14.09 19.89
C HIS A 136 -2.23 -13.76 18.42
N LEU A 137 -2.35 -12.47 18.07
CA LEU A 137 -2.63 -12.03 16.70
C LEU A 137 -1.41 -12.15 15.76
N THR A 138 -0.19 -12.15 16.29
CA THR A 138 1.05 -12.14 15.47
C THR A 138 1.22 -13.39 14.59
N PRO A 139 1.02 -14.63 15.09
CA PRO A 139 0.98 -15.83 14.27
C PRO A 139 -0.09 -15.78 13.17
N GLN A 140 -1.29 -15.26 13.48
CA GLN A 140 -2.40 -15.14 12.51
C GLN A 140 -2.00 -14.25 11.33
N ILE A 141 -1.42 -13.07 11.63
CA ILE A 141 -0.95 -12.12 10.63
C ILE A 141 0.18 -12.75 9.81
N THR A 142 1.14 -13.41 10.46
CA THR A 142 2.27 -14.07 9.79
C THR A 142 1.78 -15.13 8.81
N TYR A 143 0.76 -15.91 9.15
CA TYR A 143 0.15 -16.89 8.26
C TYR A 143 -0.50 -16.24 7.04
N ILE A 144 -1.28 -15.17 7.21
CA ILE A 144 -1.90 -14.46 6.07
C ILE A 144 -0.82 -13.88 5.13
N VAL A 145 0.27 -13.34 5.69
CA VAL A 145 1.39 -12.79 4.92
C VAL A 145 2.18 -13.89 4.22
N SER A 146 2.29 -15.07 4.83
CA SER A 146 2.95 -16.23 4.22
C SER A 146 2.16 -16.72 3.01
N ALA A 147 0.82 -16.74 3.13
CA ALA A 147 -0.11 -17.09 2.06
C ALA A 147 0.01 -16.19 0.83
N ARG A 148 0.05 -14.87 1.07
CA ARG A 148 0.24 -13.86 0.02
C ARG A 148 0.78 -12.59 0.64
N GLY A 149 1.83 -12.03 0.03
CA GLY A 149 2.49 -10.81 0.49
C GLY A 149 1.51 -9.70 0.87
N MET A 150 1.77 -9.07 2.01
CA MET A 150 0.91 -8.04 2.61
C MET A 150 0.69 -6.88 1.64
N SER A 151 -0.57 -6.43 1.51
CA SER A 151 -0.86 -5.18 0.81
C SER A 151 -0.69 -3.98 1.75
N VAL A 152 -0.48 -2.79 1.17
CA VAL A 152 -0.38 -1.55 1.97
C VAL A 152 -1.66 -1.31 2.77
N SER A 153 -2.84 -1.54 2.17
CA SER A 153 -4.14 -1.41 2.84
C SER A 153 -4.25 -2.31 4.08
N MET A 154 -3.86 -3.59 3.96
CA MET A 154 -3.81 -4.52 5.09
C MET A 154 -2.81 -4.08 6.16
N GLY A 155 -1.60 -3.67 5.76
CA GLY A 155 -0.56 -3.28 6.71
C GLY A 155 -0.97 -2.07 7.55
N ASN A 156 -1.59 -1.08 6.92
CA ASN A 156 -2.11 0.10 7.61
C ASN A 156 -3.27 -0.25 8.53
N ALA A 157 -4.21 -1.08 8.08
CA ALA A 157 -5.34 -1.55 8.89
C ALA A 157 -4.86 -2.34 10.14
N ILE A 158 -3.92 -3.27 9.97
CA ILE A 158 -3.31 -4.02 11.07
C ILE A 158 -2.56 -3.10 12.04
N ARG A 159 -1.82 -2.10 11.52
CA ARG A 159 -1.12 -1.12 12.35
C ARG A 159 -2.09 -0.31 13.20
N GLN A 160 -3.24 0.05 12.64
CA GLN A 160 -4.29 0.75 13.37
C GLN A 160 -4.87 -0.13 14.48
N ILE A 161 -5.22 -1.38 14.21
CA ILE A 161 -5.69 -2.31 15.26
C ILE A 161 -4.65 -2.45 16.38
N LYS A 162 -3.38 -2.67 16.04
CA LYS A 162 -2.30 -2.81 17.03
C LYS A 162 -2.15 -1.56 17.90
N LEU A 163 -2.34 -0.37 17.32
CA LEU A 163 -2.32 0.89 18.06
C LEU A 163 -3.49 0.97 19.06
N HIS A 164 -4.71 0.62 18.63
CA HIS A 164 -5.88 0.58 19.52
C HIS A 164 -5.66 -0.40 20.68
N ILE A 165 -5.16 -1.62 20.41
CA ILE A 165 -4.85 -2.60 21.46
C ILE A 165 -3.81 -2.07 22.46
N SER A 166 -2.78 -1.37 21.95
CA SER A 166 -1.73 -0.80 22.80
C SER A 166 -2.24 0.31 23.72
N ASN A 167 -3.31 1.00 23.31
CA ASN A 167 -3.93 2.09 24.07
C ASN A 167 -5.02 1.61 25.04
N ILE A 168 -5.35 0.31 25.08
CA ILE A 168 -6.31 -0.24 26.05
C ILE A 168 -5.72 -0.07 27.47
N PRO A 169 -6.45 0.57 28.40
CA PRO A 169 -6.02 0.69 29.79
C PRO A 169 -5.80 -0.68 30.44
N HIS A 170 -4.78 -0.78 31.30
CA HIS A 170 -4.43 -2.05 31.96
C HIS A 170 -5.53 -2.60 32.87
N ASP A 171 -6.36 -1.71 33.43
CA ASP A 171 -7.40 -2.05 34.40
C ASP A 171 -8.77 -2.32 33.74
N MET A 172 -8.85 -2.26 32.40
CA MET A 172 -10.10 -2.46 31.68
C MET A 172 -10.43 -3.95 31.56
N PRO A 173 -11.62 -4.40 32.01
CA PRO A 173 -12.01 -5.79 31.85
C PRO A 173 -12.23 -6.15 30.39
N GLU A 174 -12.00 -7.42 30.05
CA GLU A 174 -12.07 -7.92 28.67
C GLU A 174 -13.45 -7.70 28.03
N GLN A 175 -14.53 -7.77 28.81
CA GLN A 175 -15.91 -7.59 28.34
C GLN A 175 -16.24 -6.14 27.95
N ASP A 176 -15.48 -5.17 28.47
CA ASP A 176 -15.70 -3.74 28.23
C ASP A 176 -14.78 -3.19 27.13
N ASN A 177 -13.95 -4.05 26.50
CA ASN A 177 -13.09 -3.59 25.42
C ASN A 177 -13.90 -3.40 24.13
N ASN A 178 -13.98 -2.15 23.65
CA ASN A 178 -14.72 -1.79 22.44
C ASN A 178 -13.98 -2.17 21.14
N LEU A 179 -12.99 -3.07 21.17
CA LEU A 179 -12.08 -3.31 20.05
C LEU A 179 -12.80 -3.78 18.78
N CYS A 180 -13.80 -4.65 18.92
CA CYS A 180 -14.62 -5.08 17.78
C CYS A 180 -15.40 -3.91 17.17
N SER A 181 -15.94 -3.01 18.02
CA SER A 181 -16.61 -1.79 17.56
C SER A 181 -15.64 -0.84 16.88
N GLU A 182 -14.41 -0.70 17.38
CA GLU A 182 -13.38 0.13 16.74
C GLU A 182 -12.99 -0.40 15.35
N ILE A 183 -12.93 -1.74 15.18
CA ILE A 183 -12.72 -2.35 13.87
C ILE A 183 -13.89 -2.01 12.93
N ASP A 184 -15.13 -2.13 13.40
CA ASP A 184 -16.31 -1.83 12.61
C ASP A 184 -16.40 -0.34 12.24
N ASN A 185 -16.05 0.56 13.17
CA ASN A 185 -15.92 1.99 12.91
C ASN A 185 -14.84 2.29 11.85
N TYR A 186 -13.67 1.65 11.97
CA TYR A 186 -12.59 1.81 10.99
C TYR A 186 -13.03 1.36 9.59
N ILE A 187 -13.73 0.22 9.48
CA ILE A 187 -14.30 -0.27 8.21
C ILE A 187 -15.31 0.73 7.65
N ALA A 188 -16.25 1.17 8.48
CA ALA A 188 -17.32 2.08 8.08
C ALA A 188 -16.75 3.40 7.57
N GLU A 189 -15.86 4.04 8.32
CA GLU A 189 -15.35 5.37 8.00
C GLU A 189 -14.28 5.34 6.91
N LYS A 190 -13.21 4.55 7.11
CA LYS A 190 -11.99 4.63 6.28
C LYS A 190 -12.11 3.85 4.97
N ILE A 191 -13.11 2.97 4.84
CA ILE A 191 -13.32 2.15 3.64
C ILE A 191 -14.68 2.47 3.01
N ILE A 192 -15.79 2.25 3.73
CA ILE A 192 -17.13 2.32 3.11
C ILE A 192 -17.54 3.76 2.80
N THR A 193 -17.48 4.65 3.79
CA THR A 193 -17.83 6.07 3.65
C THR A 193 -16.85 6.77 2.72
N ALA A 194 -15.54 6.50 2.87
CA ALA A 194 -14.52 7.03 1.97
C ALA A 194 -14.82 6.69 0.50
N ASP A 195 -15.15 5.43 0.20
CA ASP A 195 -15.49 4.97 -1.15
C ASP A 195 -16.75 5.65 -1.72
N GLN A 196 -17.74 5.96 -0.88
CA GLN A 196 -18.92 6.75 -1.28
C GLN A 196 -18.54 8.20 -1.62
N VAL A 197 -17.76 8.88 -0.77
CA VAL A 197 -17.33 10.27 -0.99
C VAL A 197 -16.47 10.38 -2.25
N ILE A 198 -15.56 9.44 -2.46
CA ILE A 198 -14.71 9.36 -3.66
C ILE A 198 -15.57 9.17 -4.92
N SER A 199 -16.53 8.25 -4.86
CA SER A 199 -17.43 7.99 -5.99
C SER A 199 -18.21 9.25 -6.36
N SER A 200 -18.90 9.89 -5.41
CA SER A 200 -19.66 11.13 -5.65
C SER A 200 -18.78 12.26 -6.18
N SER A 201 -17.57 12.43 -5.63
CA SER A 201 -16.61 13.44 -6.09
C SER A 201 -16.16 13.19 -7.53
N ALA A 202 -15.94 11.94 -7.90
CA ALA A 202 -15.55 11.54 -9.24
C ALA A 202 -16.68 11.69 -10.27
N ILE A 203 -17.93 11.37 -9.89
CA ILE A 203 -19.11 11.53 -10.75
C ILE A 203 -19.29 12.99 -11.16
N SER A 204 -18.98 13.94 -10.26
CA SER A 204 -19.01 15.38 -10.59
C SER A 204 -18.09 15.78 -11.76
N LYS A 205 -17.14 14.92 -12.14
CA LYS A 205 -16.21 15.12 -13.26
C LYS A 205 -16.64 14.41 -14.54
N ILE A 206 -17.72 13.64 -14.50
CA ILE A 206 -18.31 13.00 -15.68
C ILE A 206 -19.29 13.98 -16.33
N GLN A 207 -19.14 14.14 -17.64
CA GLN A 207 -19.99 14.96 -18.49
C GLN A 207 -20.72 14.07 -19.49
N ASP A 208 -21.89 14.53 -19.94
CA ASP A 208 -22.64 13.80 -20.95
C ASP A 208 -21.86 13.75 -22.27
N GLY A 209 -21.82 12.57 -22.89
CA GLY A 209 -21.02 12.27 -24.06
C GLY A 209 -19.60 11.77 -23.76
N ASP A 210 -19.21 11.65 -22.48
CA ASP A 210 -17.87 11.15 -22.13
C ASP A 210 -17.63 9.70 -22.60
N VAL A 211 -16.39 9.46 -23.02
CA VAL A 211 -15.85 8.12 -23.25
C VAL A 211 -14.80 7.86 -22.18
N ILE A 212 -15.18 7.08 -21.18
CA ILE A 212 -14.38 6.83 -19.99
C ILE A 212 -13.54 5.58 -20.21
N LEU A 213 -12.22 5.71 -20.10
CA LEU A 213 -11.33 4.55 -20.08
C LEU A 213 -11.02 4.11 -18.65
N THR A 214 -11.02 2.81 -18.42
CA THR A 214 -10.49 2.20 -17.20
C THR A 214 -9.62 0.99 -17.50
N TYR A 215 -8.78 0.61 -16.54
CA TYR A 215 -7.81 -0.47 -16.68
C TYR A 215 -8.05 -1.58 -15.65
N ALA A 216 -8.09 -2.83 -16.12
CA ALA A 216 -8.39 -4.03 -15.34
C ALA A 216 -9.72 -3.89 -14.58
N ARG A 217 -9.72 -4.14 -13.27
CA ARG A 217 -10.90 -3.98 -12.41
C ARG A 217 -10.55 -3.29 -11.10
N SER A 218 -11.33 -2.27 -10.76
CA SER A 218 -11.27 -1.57 -9.48
C SER A 218 -12.68 -1.45 -8.91
N SER A 219 -12.86 -1.78 -7.63
CA SER A 219 -14.17 -1.72 -6.96
C SER A 219 -14.70 -0.29 -6.87
N VAL A 220 -13.84 0.69 -6.57
CA VAL A 220 -14.25 2.10 -6.48
C VAL A 220 -14.63 2.67 -7.85
N VAL A 221 -13.91 2.28 -8.91
CA VAL A 221 -14.26 2.69 -10.29
C VAL A 221 -15.57 2.04 -10.70
N GLU A 222 -15.75 0.74 -10.43
CA GLU A 222 -16.98 0.00 -10.74
C GLU A 222 -18.20 0.66 -10.08
N LYS A 223 -18.10 0.96 -8.78
CA LYS A 223 -19.17 1.62 -8.02
C LYS A 223 -19.48 3.01 -8.56
N MET A 224 -18.44 3.80 -8.84
CA MET A 224 -18.56 5.14 -9.42
C MET A 224 -19.30 5.11 -10.77
N LEU A 225 -18.94 4.19 -11.67
CA LEU A 225 -19.60 4.07 -12.99
C LEU A 225 -21.06 3.62 -12.87
N LEU A 226 -21.34 2.64 -12.00
CA LEU A 226 -22.72 2.18 -11.76
C LEU A 226 -23.58 3.30 -11.17
N GLN A 227 -23.05 4.06 -10.20
CA GLN A 227 -23.76 5.18 -9.60
C GLN A 227 -23.96 6.32 -10.62
N ALA A 228 -22.96 6.67 -11.43
CA ALA A 228 -23.10 7.65 -12.50
C ALA A 228 -24.22 7.27 -13.48
N HIS A 229 -24.31 5.99 -13.83
CA HIS A 229 -25.37 5.49 -14.70
C HIS A 229 -26.75 5.54 -14.03
N ALA A 230 -26.85 5.18 -12.75
CA ALA A 230 -28.07 5.30 -11.96
C ALA A 230 -28.56 6.76 -11.86
N GLU A 231 -27.63 7.71 -11.80
CA GLU A 231 -27.86 9.17 -11.88
C GLU A 231 -28.15 9.66 -13.31
N ARG A 232 -28.34 8.76 -14.27
CA ARG A 232 -28.71 9.03 -15.68
C ARG A 232 -27.68 9.84 -16.47
N ARG A 233 -26.39 9.80 -16.08
CA ARG A 233 -25.30 10.35 -16.90
C ARG A 233 -25.17 9.57 -18.20
N VAL A 234 -24.94 10.28 -19.31
CA VAL A 234 -24.78 9.67 -20.63
C VAL A 234 -23.29 9.51 -20.93
N PHE A 235 -22.76 8.29 -20.88
CA PHE A 235 -21.35 8.01 -21.18
C PHE A 235 -21.18 6.59 -21.70
N SER A 236 -20.00 6.29 -22.24
CA SER A 236 -19.57 4.94 -22.60
C SER A 236 -18.24 4.59 -21.92
N VAL A 237 -17.96 3.30 -21.77
CA VAL A 237 -16.78 2.81 -21.05
C VAL A 237 -15.90 1.96 -21.94
N ILE A 238 -14.61 2.29 -22.00
CA ILE A 238 -13.57 1.48 -22.62
C ILE A 238 -12.80 0.75 -21.50
N ILE A 239 -12.90 -0.57 -21.48
CA ILE A 239 -12.23 -1.42 -20.50
C ILE A 239 -10.99 -2.02 -21.16
N VAL A 240 -9.83 -1.55 -20.72
CA VAL A 240 -8.54 -2.09 -21.14
C VAL A 240 -8.11 -3.17 -20.15
N ASP A 241 -7.75 -4.34 -20.65
CA ASP A 241 -7.37 -5.49 -19.82
C ASP A 241 -6.00 -6.06 -20.19
N SER A 242 -5.45 -6.91 -19.32
CA SER A 242 -4.15 -7.54 -19.54
C SER A 242 -4.10 -8.97 -19.01
N ARG A 243 -3.23 -9.76 -19.63
CA ARG A 243 -2.91 -11.12 -19.20
C ARG A 243 -2.07 -11.07 -17.92
N PRO A 244 -2.11 -12.12 -17.08
CA PRO A 244 -2.86 -13.37 -17.27
C PRO A 244 -4.28 -13.37 -16.67
N MET A 245 -4.57 -12.48 -15.72
CA MET A 245 -5.78 -12.59 -14.88
C MET A 245 -7.07 -12.15 -15.56
N LEU A 246 -7.00 -11.30 -16.59
CA LEU A 246 -8.15 -10.82 -17.37
C LEU A 246 -9.30 -10.32 -16.47
N GLU A 247 -8.96 -9.44 -15.53
CA GLU A 247 -9.89 -8.97 -14.50
C GLU A 247 -10.94 -8.01 -15.05
N GLY A 248 -10.61 -7.31 -16.13
CA GLY A 248 -11.52 -6.42 -16.85
C GLY A 248 -12.73 -7.16 -17.40
N LYS A 249 -12.64 -8.47 -17.71
CA LYS A 249 -13.82 -9.26 -18.09
C LYS A 249 -14.92 -9.30 -17.02
N LYS A 250 -14.53 -9.31 -15.74
CA LYS A 250 -15.51 -9.27 -14.63
C LYS A 250 -16.20 -7.91 -14.58
N LEU A 251 -15.43 -6.83 -14.75
CA LEU A 251 -15.98 -5.46 -14.82
C LEU A 251 -16.92 -5.30 -16.02
N LEU A 252 -16.50 -5.78 -17.21
CA LEU A 252 -17.32 -5.77 -18.42
C LEU A 252 -18.67 -6.43 -18.18
N LYS A 253 -18.69 -7.63 -17.58
CA LYS A 253 -19.93 -8.34 -17.28
C LYS A 253 -20.85 -7.53 -16.36
N VAL A 254 -20.30 -6.89 -15.33
CA VAL A 254 -21.08 -6.07 -14.38
C VAL A 254 -21.69 -4.86 -15.08
N LEU A 255 -20.87 -4.09 -15.80
CA LEU A 255 -21.32 -2.85 -16.47
C LEU A 255 -22.27 -3.13 -17.63
N SER A 256 -22.01 -4.17 -18.43
CA SER A 256 -22.89 -4.55 -19.53
C SER A 256 -24.25 -5.05 -19.03
N SER A 257 -24.27 -5.79 -17.91
CA SER A 257 -25.53 -6.25 -17.29
C SER A 257 -26.35 -5.08 -16.72
N ALA A 258 -25.69 -3.98 -16.34
CA ALA A 258 -26.34 -2.75 -15.91
C ALA A 258 -26.84 -1.88 -17.08
N GLY A 259 -26.57 -2.24 -18.34
CA GLY A 259 -26.98 -1.48 -19.52
C GLY A 259 -26.01 -0.38 -19.95
N ILE A 260 -24.79 -0.34 -19.40
CA ILE A 260 -23.77 0.64 -19.78
C ILE A 260 -23.08 0.20 -21.07
N SER A 261 -22.99 1.10 -22.05
CA SER A 261 -22.27 0.85 -23.31
C SER A 261 -20.78 0.64 -23.03
N CYS A 262 -20.28 -0.56 -23.36
CA CYS A 262 -18.90 -0.96 -23.05
C CYS A 262 -18.16 -1.46 -24.29
N THR A 263 -16.91 -1.03 -24.43
CA THR A 263 -15.93 -1.58 -25.37
C THR A 263 -14.83 -2.27 -24.57
N TYR A 264 -14.42 -3.46 -24.99
CA TYR A 264 -13.34 -4.21 -24.33
C TYR A 264 -12.17 -4.41 -25.27
N CYS A 265 -10.96 -4.10 -24.80
CA CYS A 265 -9.73 -4.37 -25.54
C CYS A 265 -8.59 -4.77 -24.62
N LEU A 266 -7.52 -5.32 -25.20
CA LEU A 266 -6.30 -5.61 -24.46
C LEU A 266 -5.36 -4.41 -24.47
N LEU A 267 -4.45 -4.35 -23.51
CA LEU A 267 -3.45 -3.29 -23.38
C LEU A 267 -2.65 -3.05 -24.68
N SER A 268 -2.43 -4.09 -25.50
CA SER A 268 -1.76 -3.98 -26.80
C SER A 268 -2.53 -3.13 -27.83
N ALA A 269 -3.84 -2.98 -27.67
CA ALA A 269 -4.71 -2.17 -28.52
C ALA A 269 -4.99 -0.78 -27.90
N LEU A 270 -4.29 -0.40 -26.83
CA LEU A 270 -4.52 0.89 -26.16
C LEU A 270 -4.36 2.07 -27.14
N GLY A 271 -3.34 2.04 -27.99
CA GLY A 271 -3.08 3.11 -28.95
C GLY A 271 -4.20 3.34 -29.97
N THR A 272 -4.97 2.30 -30.31
CA THR A 272 -6.06 2.42 -31.31
C THR A 272 -7.33 3.02 -30.73
N VAL A 273 -7.54 2.90 -29.42
CA VAL A 273 -8.78 3.34 -28.75
C VAL A 273 -8.65 4.72 -28.10
N LEU A 274 -7.43 5.18 -27.83
CA LEU A 274 -7.21 6.43 -27.09
C LEU A 274 -7.74 7.68 -27.80
N SER A 275 -7.81 7.69 -29.13
CA SER A 275 -8.36 8.83 -29.89
C SER A 275 -9.83 9.12 -29.57
N GLN A 276 -10.55 8.14 -29.01
CA GLN A 276 -11.96 8.27 -28.64
C GLN A 276 -12.14 8.62 -27.16
N VAL A 277 -11.10 8.49 -26.33
CA VAL A 277 -11.19 8.59 -24.86
C VAL A 277 -11.17 10.06 -24.44
N SER A 278 -12.12 10.45 -23.60
CA SER A 278 -12.16 11.80 -23.02
C SER A 278 -11.53 11.86 -21.62
N LYS A 279 -11.66 10.79 -20.81
CA LYS A 279 -11.16 10.74 -19.43
C LYS A 279 -10.72 9.33 -19.05
N VAL A 280 -9.70 9.22 -18.21
CA VAL A 280 -9.23 7.94 -17.66
C VAL A 280 -9.46 7.91 -16.15
N PHE A 281 -10.14 6.86 -15.65
CA PHE A 281 -10.30 6.58 -14.23
C PHE A 281 -9.70 5.22 -13.87
N VAL A 282 -8.78 5.23 -12.91
CA VAL A 282 -8.10 4.01 -12.43
C VAL A 282 -8.09 3.98 -10.91
N GLY A 283 -8.30 2.79 -10.32
CA GLY A 283 -8.14 2.59 -8.89
C GLY A 283 -6.68 2.36 -8.51
N ALA A 284 -6.28 2.75 -7.31
CA ALA A 284 -4.92 2.49 -6.81
C ALA A 284 -4.85 1.34 -5.79
N HIS A 285 -3.68 0.70 -5.75
CA HIS A 285 -3.27 -0.19 -4.66
C HIS A 285 -2.72 0.60 -3.48
N SER A 286 -1.86 1.59 -3.74
CA SER A 286 -1.30 2.48 -2.72
C SER A 286 -0.88 3.84 -3.25
N LEU A 287 -0.89 4.83 -2.36
CA LEU A 287 -0.45 6.21 -2.59
C LEU A 287 0.90 6.43 -1.89
N HIS A 288 1.88 7.02 -2.57
CA HIS A 288 3.22 7.22 -2.03
C HIS A 288 3.50 8.68 -1.70
N ALA A 289 4.37 8.92 -0.71
CA ALA A 289 4.74 10.27 -0.27
C ALA A 289 5.31 11.16 -1.39
N ASN A 290 5.99 10.57 -2.39
CA ASN A 290 6.55 11.31 -3.54
C ASN A 290 5.51 11.61 -4.64
N GLY A 291 4.22 11.34 -4.39
CA GLY A 291 3.16 11.55 -5.38
C GLY A 291 2.97 10.39 -6.35
N ALA A 292 3.82 9.37 -6.31
CA ALA A 292 3.67 8.20 -7.16
C ALA A 292 2.49 7.33 -6.68
N VAL A 293 1.90 6.60 -7.62
CA VAL A 293 0.77 5.71 -7.34
C VAL A 293 1.10 4.31 -7.80
N SER A 294 0.96 3.35 -6.90
CA SER A 294 1.11 1.94 -7.24
C SER A 294 -0.26 1.36 -7.58
N SER A 295 -0.36 0.72 -8.75
CA SER A 295 -1.57 0.02 -9.19
C SER A 295 -1.18 -1.20 -10.03
N ARG A 296 -2.14 -1.84 -10.69
CA ARG A 296 -1.90 -3.07 -11.45
C ARG A 296 -0.88 -2.84 -12.56
N ALA A 297 0.00 -3.81 -12.75
CA ALA A 297 1.01 -3.75 -13.80
C ALA A 297 0.35 -3.42 -15.15
N GLY A 298 0.84 -2.38 -15.82
CA GLY A 298 0.26 -1.78 -17.02
C GLY A 298 -0.44 -0.43 -16.77
N THR A 299 -0.75 -0.07 -15.52
CA THR A 299 -1.30 1.26 -15.21
C THR A 299 -0.35 2.39 -15.60
N GLY A 300 0.95 2.22 -15.38
CA GLY A 300 1.96 3.20 -15.81
C GLY A 300 1.94 3.43 -17.32
N ALA A 301 1.80 2.35 -18.11
CA ALA A 301 1.70 2.44 -19.57
C ALA A 301 0.45 3.20 -20.03
N VAL A 302 -0.70 2.92 -19.39
CA VAL A 302 -1.95 3.65 -19.66
C VAL A 302 -1.79 5.13 -19.33
N ALA A 303 -1.22 5.46 -18.18
CA ALA A 303 -1.02 6.85 -17.74
C ALA A 303 -0.07 7.62 -18.67
N THR A 304 1.04 7.00 -19.06
CA THR A 304 2.00 7.62 -20.00
C THR A 304 1.36 7.92 -21.34
N LEU A 305 0.59 6.99 -21.91
CA LEU A 305 -0.01 7.19 -23.22
C LEU A 305 -1.21 8.16 -23.18
N ALA A 306 -1.99 8.15 -22.10
CA ALA A 306 -3.03 9.14 -21.86
C ALA A 306 -2.46 10.56 -21.78
N LYS A 307 -1.35 10.74 -21.03
CA LYS A 307 -0.64 12.03 -20.96
C LYS A 307 -0.16 12.50 -22.33
N ALA A 308 0.41 11.61 -23.14
CA ALA A 308 0.88 11.94 -24.48
C ALA A 308 -0.25 12.45 -25.41
N HIS A 309 -1.50 12.05 -25.15
CA HIS A 309 -2.69 12.49 -25.88
C HIS A 309 -3.44 13.64 -25.19
N GLY A 310 -2.91 14.20 -24.10
CA GLY A 310 -3.57 15.27 -23.34
C GLY A 310 -4.85 14.83 -22.61
N ILE A 311 -5.03 13.52 -22.39
CA ILE A 311 -6.22 12.96 -21.73
C ILE A 311 -6.01 13.02 -20.21
N PRO A 312 -6.97 13.57 -19.44
CA PRO A 312 -6.87 13.62 -17.98
C PRO A 312 -6.92 12.21 -17.38
N PHE A 313 -5.95 11.93 -16.51
CA PHE A 313 -5.77 10.65 -15.82
C PHE A 313 -6.03 10.81 -14.32
N LEU A 314 -7.17 10.29 -13.86
CA LEU A 314 -7.64 10.42 -12.48
C LEU A 314 -7.48 9.10 -11.73
N ILE A 315 -6.86 9.17 -10.56
CA ILE A 315 -6.77 8.06 -9.62
C ILE A 315 -7.88 8.16 -8.59
N LEU A 316 -8.60 7.07 -8.36
CA LEU A 316 -9.56 6.92 -7.26
C LEU A 316 -8.90 6.09 -6.15
N CYS A 317 -8.71 6.67 -4.97
CA CYS A 317 -8.06 5.99 -3.86
C CYS A 317 -8.43 6.58 -2.51
N GLU A 318 -8.65 5.70 -1.54
CA GLU A 318 -8.88 6.04 -0.14
C GLU A 318 -7.56 6.41 0.55
N THR A 319 -7.62 7.35 1.49
CA THR A 319 -6.40 7.84 2.17
C THR A 319 -5.74 6.79 3.05
N TYR A 320 -6.49 5.79 3.55
CA TYR A 320 -5.91 4.72 4.39
C TYR A 320 -4.93 3.80 3.63
N LYS A 321 -4.89 3.87 2.30
CA LYS A 321 -3.90 3.18 1.44
C LYS A 321 -2.61 3.98 1.23
N TYR A 322 -2.45 5.10 1.91
CA TYR A 322 -1.24 5.89 1.88
C TYR A 322 -0.05 5.16 2.54
N THR A 323 1.13 5.30 1.95
CA THR A 323 2.39 4.87 2.55
C THR A 323 3.44 5.99 2.51
N PRO A 324 4.16 6.22 3.62
CA PRO A 324 5.27 7.18 3.63
C PRO A 324 6.46 6.70 2.79
N ALA A 325 6.50 5.42 2.39
CA ALA A 325 7.55 4.87 1.56
C ALA A 325 7.50 5.49 0.15
N ALA A 326 8.57 6.19 -0.24
CA ALA A 326 8.75 6.77 -1.57
C ALA A 326 9.63 5.85 -2.42
N TRP A 327 9.01 4.90 -3.13
CA TRP A 327 9.75 4.07 -4.09
C TRP A 327 10.02 4.87 -5.36
N LEU A 328 11.22 4.72 -5.93
CA LEU A 328 11.55 5.25 -7.25
C LEU A 328 11.19 4.27 -8.36
N THR A 329 11.24 2.97 -8.05
CA THR A 329 10.84 1.89 -8.95
C THR A 329 10.12 0.84 -8.14
N GLN A 330 9.13 0.19 -8.75
CA GLN A 330 8.48 -0.97 -8.19
C GLN A 330 8.70 -2.14 -9.13
N LEU A 331 9.68 -2.97 -8.79
CA LEU A 331 9.86 -4.27 -9.41
C LEU A 331 8.78 -5.16 -8.80
N SER A 332 7.67 -5.40 -9.51
CA SER A 332 6.67 -6.38 -9.12
C SER A 332 5.95 -6.88 -10.37
N PRO A 333 5.67 -8.20 -10.48
CA PRO A 333 4.93 -8.72 -11.62
C PRO A 333 3.44 -8.35 -11.60
N LEU A 334 2.90 -7.97 -10.43
CA LEU A 334 1.47 -7.69 -10.28
C LEU A 334 1.13 -6.19 -10.31
N TYR A 335 2.10 -5.36 -9.95
CA TYR A 335 1.89 -3.94 -9.75
C TYR A 335 3.02 -3.12 -10.35
N ASP A 336 2.72 -1.98 -10.95
CA ASP A 336 3.70 -1.00 -11.37
C ASP A 336 3.52 0.33 -10.62
N LEU A 337 4.52 1.20 -10.76
CA LEU A 337 4.52 2.52 -10.16
C LEU A 337 4.28 3.56 -11.26
N THR A 338 3.21 4.33 -11.12
CA THR A 338 2.87 5.44 -12.01
C THR A 338 3.49 6.73 -11.47
N PRO A 339 4.31 7.44 -12.26
CA PRO A 339 4.94 8.66 -11.80
C PRO A 339 3.91 9.79 -11.62
N PRO A 340 4.10 10.70 -10.64
CA PRO A 340 3.18 11.81 -10.38
C PRO A 340 2.98 12.70 -11.61
N SER A 341 4.00 12.82 -12.46
CA SER A 341 3.94 13.64 -13.68
C SER A 341 2.95 13.11 -14.73
N SER A 342 2.53 11.85 -14.62
CA SER A 342 1.53 11.22 -15.51
C SER A 342 0.13 11.17 -14.89
N ILE A 343 -0.05 11.72 -13.71
CA ILE A 343 -1.33 11.72 -12.99
C ILE A 343 -1.86 13.15 -12.97
N THR A 344 -3.10 13.33 -13.43
CA THR A 344 -3.75 14.65 -13.43
C THR A 344 -4.22 15.01 -12.03
N ALA A 345 -4.91 14.08 -11.36
CA ALA A 345 -5.40 14.28 -10.00
C ALA A 345 -5.62 12.95 -9.28
N VAL A 346 -5.58 12.99 -7.95
CA VAL A 346 -5.98 11.89 -7.07
C VAL A 346 -7.25 12.32 -6.35
N VAL A 347 -8.32 11.55 -6.53
CA VAL A 347 -9.60 11.73 -5.88
C VAL A 347 -9.64 10.84 -4.64
N THR A 348 -9.75 11.50 -3.50
CA THR A 348 -9.79 10.90 -2.16
C THR A 348 -11.03 11.41 -1.42
N GLU A 349 -11.31 10.84 -0.25
CA GLU A 349 -12.40 11.30 0.63
C GLU A 349 -12.15 12.70 1.24
N VAL A 350 -10.90 13.18 1.25
CA VAL A 350 -10.58 14.56 1.65
C VAL A 350 -10.73 15.56 0.50
N GLY A 351 -10.92 15.06 -0.73
CA GLY A 351 -11.12 15.87 -1.92
C GLY A 351 -10.25 15.44 -3.11
N ILE A 352 -10.32 16.26 -4.18
CA ILE A 352 -9.52 16.10 -5.39
C ILE A 352 -8.22 16.88 -5.21
N ILE A 353 -7.12 16.15 -5.07
CA ILE A 353 -5.80 16.72 -4.77
C ILE A 353 -4.80 16.41 -5.89
N PRO A 354 -3.82 17.30 -6.13
CA PRO A 354 -2.73 16.98 -7.05
C PRO A 354 -1.81 15.89 -6.43
N PRO A 355 -1.11 15.09 -7.24
CA PRO A 355 -0.25 14.01 -6.75
C PRO A 355 0.84 14.48 -5.76
N ASN A 356 1.38 15.68 -5.94
CA ASN A 356 2.41 16.21 -5.04
C ASN A 356 1.88 16.53 -3.63
N SER A 357 0.56 16.63 -3.46
CA SER A 357 -0.08 16.86 -2.16
C SER A 357 -0.26 15.58 -1.35
N LEU A 358 0.04 14.39 -1.90
CA LEU A 358 -0.12 13.12 -1.18
C LEU A 358 0.72 13.05 0.11
N ALA A 359 1.87 13.74 0.17
CA ALA A 359 2.69 13.82 1.38
C ALA A 359 1.97 14.45 2.59
N TRP A 360 0.91 15.23 2.36
CA TRP A 360 0.14 15.91 3.40
C TRP A 360 -1.00 15.07 3.98
N ILE A 361 -1.33 13.93 3.37
CA ILE A 361 -2.40 13.03 3.84
C ILE A 361 -2.23 12.59 5.32
N PRO A 362 -1.02 12.24 5.80
CA PRO A 362 -0.85 11.88 7.21
C PRO A 362 -1.22 13.01 8.17
N LEU A 363 -0.97 14.26 7.77
CA LEU A 363 -1.27 15.43 8.59
C LEU A 363 -2.78 15.69 8.63
N SER A 364 -3.49 15.48 7.52
CA SER A 364 -4.95 15.58 7.52
C SER A 364 -5.62 14.45 8.32
N GLN A 365 -5.01 13.27 8.39
CA GLN A 365 -5.48 12.15 9.20
C GLN A 365 -5.21 12.29 10.70
N ALA A 366 -4.25 13.12 11.10
CA ALA A 366 -3.91 13.36 12.51
C ALA A 366 -4.72 14.51 13.16
N GLN A 367 -5.47 15.27 12.34
CA GLN A 367 -6.30 16.40 12.77
C GLN A 367 -7.80 16.05 12.88
N GLN A 368 -8.19 14.84 12.48
CA GLN A 368 -9.51 14.25 12.65
C GLN A 368 -9.41 13.16 13.71
#